data_AF-A0A3C1MXG2-F1
#
_entry.id   AF-A0A3C1MXG2-F1
#
_cell.length_a   1.000
_cell.length_b   1.000
_cell.length_c   1.000
_cell.angle_alpha   90.00
_cell.angle_beta   90.00
_cell.angle_gamma   90.00
#
_symmetry.space_group_name_H-M   'P 1'
#
loop_
_entity.id
_entity.type
_entity.pdbx_description
1 polymer ?
#
loop_
_entity_poly.entity_id
_entity_poly.type
_entity_poly.pdbx_seq_one_letter_code
_entity_poly.pdbx_strand_id
1 'polypeptide(L)' 'MMNPSTTHLVLIPSYNPGAQVYATVRAARQYWHPVWVVIDGSTDGTV' A
#
# COMPACT_ATOMS: atom_id res chain seq x y z
N MET A 1 5.02 -19.58 -9.23
CA MET A 1 4.78 -18.31 -8.51
C MET A 1 4.53 -17.23 -9.56
N MET A 2 3.51 -16.40 -9.42
CA MET A 2 3.32 -15.25 -10.32
C MET A 2 4.26 -14.13 -9.87
N ASN A 3 5.08 -13.60 -10.78
CA ASN A 3 5.87 -12.41 -10.50
C ASN A 3 4.93 -11.19 -10.52
N PRO A 4 5.01 -10.29 -9.52
CA PRO A 4 4.26 -9.04 -9.55
C PRO A 4 4.60 -8.22 -10.79
N SER A 5 3.59 -7.60 -11.39
CA SER A 5 3.75 -6.74 -12.55
C SER A 5 4.56 -5.49 -12.19
N THR A 6 5.56 -5.17 -13.02
CA THR A 6 6.44 -4.01 -12.83
C THR A 6 6.13 -2.82 -13.74
N THR A 7 5.05 -2.90 -14.51
CA THR A 7 4.69 -1.87 -15.48
C THR A 7 3.77 -0.79 -14.92
N HIS A 8 3.25 -0.99 -13.70
CA HIS A 8 2.30 -0.07 -13.06
C HIS A 8 2.75 0.23 -11.62
N LEU A 9 2.63 1.50 -11.24
CA LEU A 9 2.72 1.94 -9.85
C LEU A 9 1.33 1.91 -9.22
N VAL A 10 1.21 1.27 -8.05
CA VAL A 10 0.02 1.40 -7.20
C VAL A 10 0.29 2.45 -6.14
N LEU A 11 -0.52 3.51 -6.11
CA LEU A 11 -0.47 4.56 -5.10
C LEU A 11 -1.67 4.42 -4.16
N ILE A 12 -1.41 4.33 -2.85
CA ILE A 12 -2.43 4.16 -1.80
C ILE A 12 -2.41 5.41 -0.92
N PRO A 13 -3.36 6.35 -1.07
CA PRO A 13 -3.53 7.43 -0.09
C PRO A 13 -4.08 6.86 1.22
N SER A 14 -3.55 7.34 2.34
CA SER A 14 -3.82 6.78 3.66
C SER A 14 -4.02 7.87 4.70
N TYR A 15 -5.20 7.88 5.31
CA TYR A 15 -5.57 8.77 6.42
C TYR A 15 -6.20 7.97 7.56
N ASN A 16 -5.48 7.86 8.67
CA ASN A 16 -5.87 7.13 9.88
C ASN A 16 -6.43 5.70 9.63
N PRO A 17 -5.77 4.84 8.82
CA PRO A 17 -6.27 3.50 8.47
C PRO A 17 -6.17 2.47 9.59
N GLY A 18 -5.44 2.74 10.68
CA GLY A 18 -5.00 1.72 11.63
C GLY A 18 -4.24 0.56 10.94
N ALA A 19 -4.33 -0.64 11.53
CA ALA A 19 -3.64 -1.83 11.03
C ALA A 19 -4.10 -2.32 9.64
N GLN A 20 -5.22 -1.79 9.11
CA GLN A 20 -5.75 -2.20 7.81
C GLN A 20 -4.79 -1.89 6.66
N VAL A 21 -3.99 -0.81 6.77
CA VAL A 21 -3.02 -0.42 5.74
C VAL A 21 -2.06 -1.56 5.38
N TYR A 22 -1.64 -2.34 6.37
CA TYR A 22 -0.74 -3.48 6.16
C TYR A 22 -1.39 -4.61 5.36
N ALA A 23 -2.67 -4.89 5.61
CA ALA A 23 -3.40 -5.89 4.84
C ALA A 23 -3.57 -5.44 3.38
N THR A 24 -3.93 -4.17 3.17
CA THR A 24 -4.08 -3.57 1.83
C THR A 24 -2.78 -3.60 1.05
N VAL A 25 -1.65 -3.19 1.65
CA VAL A 25 -0.33 -3.23 1.01
C VAL A 25 0.08 -4.65 0.66
N ARG A 26 -0.12 -5.62 1.58
CA ARG A 26 0.19 -7.03 1.31
C ARG A 26 -0.60 -7.57 0.12
N ALA A 27 -1.90 -7.28 0.05
CA ALA A 27 -2.74 -7.69 -1.07
C ALA A 27 -2.27 -7.05 -2.40
N ALA A 28 -2.00 -5.74 -2.41
CA ALA A 28 -1.50 -5.05 -3.61
C ALA A 28 -0.15 -5.62 -4.09
N ARG A 29 0.76 -5.93 -3.16
CA ARG A 29 2.08 -6.48 -3.46
C ARG A 29 2.05 -7.89 -4.05
N GLN A 30 0.95 -8.63 -3.93
CA GLN A 30 0.78 -9.92 -4.60
C GLN A 30 0.69 -9.77 -6.12
N TYR A 31 0.26 -8.60 -6.61
CA TYR A 31 -0.02 -8.37 -8.03
C TYR A 31 0.89 -7.31 -8.66
N TRP A 32 1.32 -6.29 -7.91
CA TRP A 32 2.06 -5.13 -8.45
C TRP A 32 3.34 -4.77 -7.68
N HIS A 33 4.32 -4.20 -8.40
CA HIS A 33 5.53 -3.62 -7.85
C HIS A 33 6.06 -2.48 -8.73
N PRO A 34 6.19 -1.22 -8.26
CA PRO A 34 6.10 -0.77 -6.87
C PRO A 34 4.66 -0.52 -6.35
N VAL A 35 4.52 -0.56 -5.02
CA VAL A 35 3.34 -0.09 -4.29
C VAL A 35 3.83 0.98 -3.32
N TRP A 36 3.27 2.19 -3.40
CA TRP A 36 3.60 3.32 -2.54
C TRP A 36 2.40 3.70 -1.69
N VAL A 37 2.63 3.91 -0.41
CA VAL A 37 1.64 4.46 0.52
C VAL A 37 1.97 5.93 0.72
N VAL A 38 0.97 6.80 0.50
CA VAL A 38 1.07 8.23 0.80
C VAL A 38 0.35 8.46 2.12
N ILE A 39 1.12 8.83 3.15
CA ILE A 39 0.56 9.23 4.43
C ILE A 39 0.02 10.66 4.31
N ASP A 40 -1.29 10.80 4.23
CA ASP A 40 -1.96 12.07 3.94
C ASP A 40 -2.38 12.76 5.25
N GLY A 41 -1.41 13.10 6.11
CA GLY A 41 -1.67 13.78 7.37
C GLY A 41 -2.24 12.89 8.48
N SER A 42 -2.00 11.57 8.42
CA SER A 42 -2.41 10.65 9.48
C SER A 42 -1.80 11.00 10.84
N THR A 43 -2.59 10.84 11.90
CA THR A 43 -2.22 11.07 13.31
C THR A 43 -2.35 9.82 14.18
N ASP A 44 -2.82 8.71 13.62
CA ASP A 44 -3.02 7.44 14.32
C ASP A 44 -1.74 6.59 14.48
N GLY A 45 -0.60 7.11 14.04
CA GLY A 45 0.71 6.44 14.16
C GLY A 45 0.98 5.36 13.11
N THR A 46 0.14 5.25 12.07
CA THR A 46 0.36 4.30 10.98
C THR A 46 1.40 4.81 9.97
N VAL A 47 2.26 3.89 9.52
CA VAL A 47 3.31 4.10 8.51
C VAL A 47 3.39 2.91 7.55
#